data_AF-A0A1B8Y9V6-F1
#
_entry.id   AF-A0A1B8Y9V6-F1
#
_cell.length_a   1.000
_cell.length_b   1.000
_cell.length_c   1.000
_cell.angle_alpha   90.00
_cell.angle_beta   90.00
_cell.angle_gamma   90.00
#
_symmetry.space_group_name_H-M   'P 1'
#
loop_
_entity.id
_entity.type
_entity.pdbx_description
1 polymer ?
#
loop_
_entity_poly.entity_id
_entity_poly.type
_entity_poly.pdbx_seq_one_letter_code
_entity_poly.pdbx_strand_id
1 'polypeptide(L)'
;MATVTPVYNGTVTPVYNGTVTPVYNGTVTPLYNGTVTPVYNGTVTPVYNGTVTPVYNGTVTPVYNGTVTPVYNGTVTPVYNGTVTPVYNGTVTPVYNGTVTPVYNGTVTPVYNGTVTPVYNGTVTPVYNGTVTPVYNGTVTPVYNGTVTPVYNGTVTPVYNGTVTPVYNGTVTPVYNGTVTPVYNGTVTPVYNGTVTPVYNGTVTPVYNGTGTLVYNGTVTPVYNGTVTPVYNGTVTPVYNGTVTPAYNSSYSTSCSYKCCLSVGSLTLATNTKESKSFNFLHLILMQIFHHFKNLPKTVRVWTIFGGISEASPSRVTWTLATGMLLKFQTVE
;
A
#
# COMPACT_ATOMS: atom_id res chain seq x y z
N MET A 1 -14.30 -4.39 -50.51
CA MET A 1 -14.54 -3.56 -49.32
C MET A 1 -15.57 -2.49 -49.68
N ALA A 2 -16.62 -2.35 -48.88
CA ALA A 2 -17.58 -1.25 -49.04
C ALA A 2 -17.17 -0.08 -48.13
N THR A 3 -17.19 1.15 -48.64
CA THR A 3 -17.00 2.38 -47.85
C THR A 3 -18.31 3.14 -47.85
N VAL A 4 -18.84 3.45 -46.66
CA VAL A 4 -20.12 4.16 -46.50
C VAL A 4 -19.89 5.43 -45.68
N THR A 5 -20.16 6.58 -46.28
CA THR A 5 -20.05 7.92 -45.67
C THR A 5 -21.44 8.55 -45.54
N PRO A 6 -22.24 8.20 -44.52
CA PRO A 6 -23.49 8.89 -44.26
C PRO A 6 -23.19 10.26 -43.62
N VAL A 7 -23.73 11.34 -44.19
CA VAL A 7 -23.36 12.71 -43.82
C VAL A 7 -24.20 13.26 -42.66
N TYR A 8 -25.44 12.80 -42.44
CA TYR A 8 -26.29 13.33 -41.38
C TYR A 8 -27.37 12.32 -40.95
N ASN A 9 -27.44 12.01 -39.64
CA ASN A 9 -28.44 11.13 -39.01
C ASN A 9 -28.67 9.80 -39.78
N GLY A 10 -27.66 8.94 -39.82
CA GLY A 10 -27.68 7.71 -40.61
C GLY A 10 -27.66 6.43 -39.77
N THR A 11 -28.46 5.46 -40.17
CA THR A 11 -28.35 4.07 -39.69
C THR A 11 -27.78 3.20 -40.82
N VAL A 12 -26.70 2.48 -40.56
CA VAL A 12 -26.07 1.57 -41.52
C VAL A 12 -26.19 0.14 -41.03
N THR A 13 -26.79 -0.74 -41.85
CA THR A 13 -27.00 -2.16 -41.51
C THR A 13 -26.75 -3.11 -42.69
N PRO A 14 -26.37 -4.37 -42.42
CA PRO A 14 -25.14 -4.84 -41.78
C PRO A 14 -23.88 -4.50 -42.61
N VAL A 15 -22.72 -4.39 -41.97
CA VAL A 15 -21.45 -4.16 -42.67
C VAL A 15 -20.50 -5.33 -42.46
N TYR A 16 -20.11 -5.97 -43.58
CA TYR A 16 -19.11 -7.04 -43.63
C TYR A 16 -17.90 -6.53 -44.41
N ASN A 17 -16.70 -6.58 -43.82
CA ASN A 17 -15.46 -6.13 -44.47
C ASN A 17 -15.56 -4.71 -45.07
N GLY A 18 -15.92 -3.73 -44.24
CA GLY A 18 -16.16 -2.36 -44.69
C GLY A 18 -15.79 -1.28 -43.67
N THR A 19 -15.76 -0.04 -44.17
CA THR A 19 -15.47 1.16 -43.39
C THR A 19 -16.67 2.10 -43.41
N VAL A 20 -17.11 2.56 -42.23
CA VAL A 20 -18.24 3.49 -42.08
C VAL A 20 -17.80 4.74 -41.34
N THR A 21 -18.07 5.91 -41.90
CA THR A 21 -17.69 7.20 -41.29
C THR A 21 -18.89 8.15 -41.19
N PRO A 22 -19.79 7.95 -40.20
CA PRO A 22 -20.90 8.87 -39.98
C PRO A 22 -20.39 10.23 -39.46
N VAL A 23 -20.87 11.33 -40.03
CA VAL A 23 -20.46 12.67 -39.58
C VAL A 23 -21.29 13.14 -38.37
N TYR A 24 -22.59 12.84 -38.30
CA TYR A 24 -23.46 13.31 -37.21
C TYR A 24 -24.56 12.30 -36.86
N ASN A 25 -24.70 11.97 -35.57
CA ASN A 25 -25.64 10.98 -35.02
C ASN A 25 -25.71 9.68 -35.85
N GLY A 26 -24.70 8.83 -35.71
CA GLY A 26 -24.61 7.59 -36.49
C GLY A 26 -24.97 6.36 -35.66
N THR A 27 -25.77 5.47 -36.24
CA THR A 27 -25.98 4.11 -35.70
C THR A 27 -25.46 3.08 -36.69
N VAL A 28 -24.59 2.16 -36.27
CA VAL A 28 -24.07 1.07 -37.14
C VAL A 28 -24.37 -0.27 -36.51
N THR A 29 -25.15 -1.11 -37.20
CA THR A 29 -25.56 -2.43 -36.68
C THR A 29 -25.76 -3.54 -37.71
N PRO A 30 -25.31 -4.79 -37.48
CA PRO A 30 -24.07 -5.22 -36.83
C PRO A 30 -22.82 -5.00 -37.72
N LEU A 31 -21.63 -4.99 -37.10
CA LEU A 31 -20.34 -4.87 -37.77
C LEU A 31 -19.51 -6.17 -37.64
N TYR A 32 -19.04 -6.70 -38.77
CA TYR A 32 -18.14 -7.84 -38.83
C TYR A 32 -16.89 -7.50 -39.64
N ASN A 33 -15.70 -7.66 -39.05
CA ASN A 33 -14.41 -7.40 -39.69
C ASN A 33 -14.34 -6.00 -40.34
N GLY A 34 -14.60 -4.93 -39.59
CA GLY A 34 -14.70 -3.58 -40.17
C GLY A 34 -14.25 -2.46 -39.26
N THR A 35 -14.25 -1.23 -39.81
CA THR A 35 -13.85 0.00 -39.11
C THR A 35 -14.99 1.01 -39.09
N VAL A 36 -15.27 1.61 -37.93
CA VAL A 36 -16.33 2.62 -37.78
C VAL A 36 -15.77 3.86 -37.06
N THR A 37 -15.87 5.02 -37.71
CA THR A 37 -15.34 6.28 -37.17
C THR A 37 -16.43 7.37 -37.14
N PRO A 38 -17.35 7.35 -36.15
CA PRO A 38 -18.36 8.38 -36.01
C PRO A 38 -17.75 9.66 -35.45
N VAL A 39 -18.03 10.79 -36.09
CA VAL A 39 -17.49 12.10 -35.69
C VAL A 39 -18.26 12.70 -34.51
N TYR A 40 -19.60 12.61 -34.52
CA TYR A 40 -20.43 13.16 -33.44
C TYR A 40 -21.57 12.22 -33.08
N ASN A 41 -21.71 11.92 -31.78
CA ASN A 41 -22.72 11.04 -31.20
C ASN A 41 -22.85 9.70 -31.96
N GLY A 42 -22.06 8.71 -31.58
CA GLY A 42 -22.04 7.41 -32.26
C GLY A 42 -22.61 6.28 -31.40
N THR A 43 -23.44 5.43 -31.99
CA THR A 43 -23.82 4.13 -31.41
C THR A 43 -23.40 3.01 -32.36
N VAL A 44 -22.58 2.06 -31.90
CA VAL A 44 -22.15 0.92 -32.73
C VAL A 44 -22.47 -0.37 -32.02
N THR A 45 -23.33 -1.21 -32.62
CA THR A 45 -23.78 -2.45 -31.99
C THR A 45 -24.13 -3.60 -32.93
N PRO A 46 -23.85 -4.87 -32.59
CA PRO A 46 -22.61 -5.42 -32.01
C PRO A 46 -21.40 -5.33 -32.97
N VAL A 47 -20.19 -5.47 -32.41
CA VAL A 47 -18.92 -5.50 -33.15
C VAL A 47 -18.22 -6.84 -32.98
N TYR A 48 -17.87 -7.48 -34.08
CA TYR A 48 -17.03 -8.67 -34.11
C TYR A 48 -15.76 -8.40 -34.94
N ASN A 49 -14.58 -8.62 -34.35
CA ASN A 49 -13.29 -8.44 -35.01
C ASN A 49 -13.14 -7.05 -35.68
N GLY A 50 -13.41 -5.96 -34.96
CA GLY A 50 -13.49 -4.62 -35.54
C GLY A 50 -12.73 -3.53 -34.80
N THR A 51 -12.64 -2.36 -35.44
CA THR A 51 -12.09 -1.13 -34.85
C THR A 51 -13.14 -0.03 -34.83
N VAL A 52 -13.36 0.59 -33.67
CA VAL A 52 -14.34 1.69 -33.51
C VAL A 52 -13.67 2.90 -32.88
N THR A 53 -13.74 4.05 -33.54
CA THR A 53 -13.11 5.29 -33.08
C THR A 53 -14.12 6.45 -33.05
N PRO A 54 -15.01 6.51 -32.03
CA PRO A 54 -15.90 7.64 -31.85
C PRO A 54 -15.12 8.89 -31.45
N VAL A 55 -15.33 10.01 -32.13
CA VAL A 55 -14.65 11.27 -31.79
C VAL A 55 -15.36 11.99 -30.65
N TYR A 56 -16.69 12.12 -30.69
CA TYR A 56 -17.47 12.77 -29.64
C TYR A 56 -18.67 11.94 -29.21
N ASN A 57 -18.84 11.74 -27.90
CA ASN A 57 -19.94 10.99 -27.28
C ASN A 57 -20.18 9.63 -27.97
N GLY A 58 -19.42 8.62 -27.59
CA GLY A 58 -19.51 7.29 -28.20
C GLY A 58 -20.12 6.25 -27.26
N THR A 59 -21.04 5.45 -27.78
CA THR A 59 -21.50 4.21 -27.14
C THR A 59 -21.19 3.02 -28.06
N VAL A 60 -20.45 2.04 -27.56
CA VAL A 60 -20.09 0.83 -28.33
C VAL A 60 -20.49 -0.41 -27.56
N THR A 61 -21.42 -1.20 -28.10
CA THR A 61 -21.95 -2.37 -27.37
C THR A 61 -22.40 -3.54 -28.25
N PRO A 62 -22.26 -4.81 -27.84
CA PRO A 62 -21.07 -5.44 -27.28
C PRO A 62 -19.90 -5.51 -28.29
N VAL A 63 -18.69 -5.77 -27.78
CA VAL A 63 -17.46 -5.96 -28.58
C VAL A 63 -16.85 -7.33 -28.33
N TYR A 64 -16.57 -8.06 -29.41
CA TYR A 64 -15.81 -9.31 -29.38
C TYR A 64 -14.56 -9.18 -30.25
N ASN A 65 -13.38 -9.45 -29.69
CA ASN A 65 -12.09 -9.38 -30.37
C ASN A 65 -11.85 -8.03 -31.10
N GLY A 66 -12.04 -6.90 -30.40
CA GLY A 66 -12.02 -5.57 -31.05
C GLY A 66 -11.13 -4.54 -30.37
N THR A 67 -10.94 -3.43 -31.08
CA THR A 67 -10.27 -2.22 -30.56
C THR A 67 -11.22 -1.03 -30.55
N VAL A 68 -11.35 -0.35 -29.41
CA VAL A 68 -12.23 0.82 -29.28
C VAL A 68 -11.47 2.01 -28.72
N THR A 69 -11.48 3.13 -29.43
CA THR A 69 -10.79 4.39 -29.07
C THR A 69 -11.75 5.58 -29.05
N PRO A 70 -12.57 5.75 -28.00
CA PRO A 70 -13.38 6.95 -27.84
C PRO A 70 -12.48 8.15 -27.50
N VAL A 71 -12.58 9.24 -28.25
CA VAL A 71 -11.78 10.44 -27.99
C VAL A 71 -12.40 11.28 -26.86
N TYR A 72 -13.71 11.55 -26.91
CA TYR A 72 -14.39 12.33 -25.88
C TYR A 72 -15.68 11.64 -25.40
N ASN A 73 -15.85 11.53 -24.08
CA ASN A 73 -17.02 10.94 -23.43
C ASN A 73 -17.39 9.58 -24.04
N GLY A 74 -16.71 8.53 -23.62
CA GLY A 74 -16.90 7.18 -24.16
C GLY A 74 -17.56 6.24 -23.17
N THR A 75 -18.56 5.47 -23.63
CA THR A 75 -19.07 4.30 -22.93
C THR A 75 -18.88 3.05 -23.79
N VAL A 76 -18.19 2.04 -23.26
CA VAL A 76 -17.92 0.79 -23.99
C VAL A 76 -18.39 -0.39 -23.14
N THR A 77 -19.39 -1.14 -23.62
CA THR A 77 -20.00 -2.22 -22.84
C THR A 77 -20.57 -3.39 -23.64
N PRO A 78 -20.52 -4.65 -23.16
CA PRO A 78 -19.36 -5.36 -22.62
C PRO A 78 -18.25 -5.58 -23.67
N VAL A 79 -17.05 -5.92 -23.19
CA VAL A 79 -15.88 -6.26 -24.03
C VAL A 79 -15.34 -7.65 -23.70
N TYR A 80 -15.15 -8.45 -24.74
CA TYR A 80 -14.49 -9.76 -24.68
C TYR A 80 -13.24 -9.75 -25.56
N ASN A 81 -12.08 -10.10 -25.00
CA ASN A 81 -10.81 -10.22 -25.73
C ASN A 81 -10.46 -8.94 -26.52
N GLY A 82 -10.53 -7.77 -25.89
CA GLY A 82 -10.42 -6.49 -26.60
C GLY A 82 -9.45 -5.49 -25.97
N THR A 83 -9.19 -4.42 -26.72
CA THR A 83 -8.42 -3.25 -26.28
C THR A 83 -9.29 -2.00 -26.28
N VAL A 84 -9.32 -1.26 -25.18
CA VAL A 84 -10.11 -0.03 -25.05
C VAL A 84 -9.25 1.11 -24.54
N THR A 85 -9.22 2.21 -25.30
CA THR A 85 -8.38 3.39 -25.03
C THR A 85 -9.21 4.67 -25.09
N PRO A 86 -10.02 4.97 -24.04
CA PRO A 86 -10.71 6.24 -23.94
C PRO A 86 -9.71 7.37 -23.66
N VAL A 87 -9.77 8.45 -24.43
CA VAL A 87 -8.85 9.59 -24.26
C VAL A 87 -9.37 10.52 -23.15
N TYR A 88 -10.63 10.94 -23.20
CA TYR A 88 -11.22 11.82 -22.20
C TYR A 88 -12.56 11.29 -21.68
N ASN A 89 -12.72 11.25 -20.35
CA ASN A 89 -13.94 10.82 -19.67
C ASN A 89 -14.46 9.47 -20.21
N GLY A 90 -13.85 8.38 -19.76
CA GLY A 90 -14.18 7.04 -20.23
C GLY A 90 -14.87 6.20 -19.18
N THR A 91 -15.92 5.49 -19.57
CA THR A 91 -16.51 4.40 -18.78
C THR A 91 -16.46 3.10 -19.58
N VAL A 92 -15.83 2.07 -19.03
CA VAL A 92 -15.66 0.76 -19.69
C VAL A 92 -16.21 -0.34 -18.79
N THR A 93 -17.28 -1.03 -19.21
CA THR A 93 -17.94 -2.03 -18.37
C THR A 93 -18.63 -3.18 -19.09
N PRO A 94 -18.68 -4.41 -18.54
CA PRO A 94 -17.57 -5.20 -18.01
C PRO A 94 -16.52 -5.56 -19.08
N VAL A 95 -15.33 -5.96 -18.63
CA VAL A 95 -14.23 -6.44 -19.49
C VAL A 95 -13.80 -7.85 -19.10
N TYR A 96 -13.72 -8.73 -20.09
CA TYR A 96 -13.17 -10.08 -19.96
C TYR A 96 -11.95 -10.24 -20.87
N ASN A 97 -10.81 -10.66 -20.32
CA ASN A 97 -9.57 -10.91 -21.07
C ASN A 97 -9.12 -9.70 -21.92
N GLY A 98 -9.03 -8.51 -21.32
CA GLY A 98 -8.82 -7.28 -22.09
C GLY A 98 -7.76 -6.34 -21.53
N THR A 99 -7.42 -5.34 -22.35
CA THR A 99 -6.53 -4.23 -21.96
C THR A 99 -7.30 -2.91 -22.01
N VAL A 100 -7.27 -2.13 -20.93
CA VAL A 100 -7.95 -0.84 -20.84
C VAL A 100 -6.95 0.25 -20.43
N THR A 101 -6.88 1.31 -21.22
CA THR A 101 -5.93 2.43 -21.03
C THR A 101 -6.65 3.77 -21.13
N PRO A 102 -7.41 4.18 -20.08
CA PRO A 102 -8.00 5.51 -20.03
C PRO A 102 -6.90 6.56 -19.84
N VAL A 103 -6.90 7.60 -20.65
CA VAL A 103 -5.89 8.67 -20.56
C VAL A 103 -6.29 9.70 -19.49
N TYR A 104 -7.52 10.23 -19.54
CA TYR A 104 -7.99 11.22 -18.58
C TYR A 104 -9.37 10.85 -18.02
N ASN A 105 -9.51 10.88 -16.69
CA ASN A 105 -10.75 10.60 -15.97
C ASN A 105 -11.40 9.30 -16.44
N GLY A 106 -10.86 8.17 -15.98
CA GLY A 106 -11.31 6.84 -16.38
C GLY A 106 -12.03 6.10 -15.27
N THR A 107 -13.16 5.49 -15.59
CA THR A 107 -13.82 4.49 -14.73
C THR A 107 -13.88 3.16 -15.46
N VAL A 108 -13.33 2.10 -14.86
CA VAL A 108 -13.29 0.75 -15.45
C VAL A 108 -13.90 -0.23 -14.49
N THR A 109 -15.04 -0.85 -14.86
CA THR A 109 -15.76 -1.76 -13.96
C THR A 109 -16.54 -2.89 -14.62
N PRO A 110 -16.68 -4.08 -14.02
CA PRO A 110 -15.61 -4.94 -13.49
C PRO A 110 -14.63 -5.42 -14.57
N VAL A 111 -13.47 -5.91 -14.14
CA VAL A 111 -12.46 -6.55 -15.00
C VAL A 111 -12.13 -7.97 -14.54
N TYR A 112 -12.18 -8.91 -15.48
CA TYR A 112 -11.74 -10.29 -15.29
C TYR A 112 -10.56 -10.58 -16.21
N ASN A 113 -9.45 -11.08 -15.65
CA ASN A 113 -8.25 -11.45 -16.40
C ASN A 113 -7.74 -10.32 -17.32
N GLY A 114 -7.40 -9.15 -16.78
CA GLY A 114 -7.10 -7.99 -17.62
C GLY A 114 -5.99 -7.09 -17.11
N THR A 115 -5.56 -6.19 -17.98
CA THR A 115 -4.61 -5.13 -17.66
C THR A 115 -5.29 -3.77 -17.75
N VAL A 116 -5.19 -2.97 -16.69
CA VAL A 116 -5.77 -1.62 -16.64
C VAL A 116 -4.69 -0.60 -16.30
N THR A 117 -4.48 0.39 -17.17
CA THR A 117 -3.45 1.42 -16.97
C THR A 117 -4.07 2.81 -17.15
N PRO A 118 -4.76 3.34 -16.12
CA PRO A 118 -5.23 4.72 -16.14
C PRO A 118 -4.06 5.68 -16.03
N VAL A 119 -3.99 6.67 -16.92
CA VAL A 119 -2.89 7.65 -16.90
C VAL A 119 -3.18 8.77 -15.89
N TYR A 120 -4.36 9.38 -15.94
CA TYR A 120 -4.73 10.48 -15.06
C TYR A 120 -6.12 10.27 -14.44
N ASN A 121 -6.21 10.39 -13.11
CA ASN A 121 -7.45 10.27 -12.34
C ASN A 121 -8.24 9.00 -12.72
N GLY A 122 -7.80 7.85 -12.21
CA GLY A 122 -8.39 6.56 -12.54
C GLY A 122 -9.14 5.95 -11.37
N THR A 123 -10.33 5.42 -11.64
CA THR A 123 -11.06 4.52 -10.73
C THR A 123 -11.24 3.16 -11.40
N VAL A 124 -10.77 2.10 -10.75
CA VAL A 124 -10.83 0.73 -11.28
C VAL A 124 -11.50 -0.17 -10.25
N THR A 125 -12.69 -0.71 -10.57
CA THR A 125 -13.46 -1.50 -9.60
C THR A 125 -14.37 -2.58 -10.20
N PRO A 126 -14.57 -3.73 -9.56
CA PRO A 126 -13.57 -4.65 -9.01
C PRO A 126 -12.65 -5.27 -10.10
N VAL A 127 -11.52 -5.84 -9.67
CA VAL A 127 -10.59 -6.59 -10.53
C VAL A 127 -10.38 -8.01 -10.00
N TYR A 128 -10.51 -8.99 -10.89
CA TYR A 128 -10.19 -10.39 -10.64
C TYR A 128 -9.05 -10.84 -11.57
N ASN A 129 -7.98 -11.41 -11.00
CA ASN A 129 -6.83 -11.93 -11.74
C ASN A 129 -6.23 -10.91 -12.73
N GLY A 130 -5.84 -9.73 -12.25
CA GLY A 130 -5.45 -8.63 -13.15
C GLY A 130 -4.24 -7.83 -12.69
N THR A 131 -3.75 -7.00 -13.61
CA THR A 131 -2.70 -6.01 -13.35
C THR A 131 -3.27 -4.61 -13.49
N VAL A 132 -3.07 -3.76 -12.48
CA VAL A 132 -3.53 -2.38 -12.48
C VAL A 132 -2.38 -1.43 -12.22
N THR A 133 -2.12 -0.52 -13.15
CA THR A 133 -0.99 0.44 -13.05
C THR A 133 -1.50 1.88 -13.23
N PRO A 134 -2.10 2.50 -12.20
CA PRO A 134 -2.46 3.91 -12.26
C PRO A 134 -1.20 4.77 -12.24
N VAL A 135 -1.07 5.69 -13.19
CA VAL A 135 0.10 6.57 -13.25
C VAL A 135 -0.07 7.77 -12.30
N TYR A 136 -1.20 8.47 -12.37
CA TYR A 136 -1.46 9.66 -11.54
C TYR A 136 -2.84 9.58 -10.89
N ASN A 137 -2.89 9.77 -9.56
CA ASN A 137 -4.13 9.79 -8.77
C ASN A 137 -5.03 8.57 -9.09
N GLY A 138 -4.72 7.43 -8.49
CA GLY A 138 -5.44 6.19 -8.74
C GLY A 138 -6.22 5.71 -7.53
N THR A 139 -7.46 5.27 -7.76
CA THR A 139 -8.23 4.47 -6.80
C THR A 139 -8.53 3.10 -7.39
N VAL A 140 -8.10 2.04 -6.71
CA VAL A 140 -8.29 0.65 -7.18
C VAL A 140 -9.02 -0.13 -6.10
N THR A 141 -10.25 -0.58 -6.37
CA THR A 141 -11.07 -1.24 -5.35
C THR A 141 -12.08 -2.27 -5.87
N PRO A 142 -12.34 -3.40 -5.18
CA PRO A 142 -11.40 -4.36 -4.62
C PRO A 142 -10.56 -5.09 -5.68
N VAL A 143 -9.48 -5.73 -5.24
CA VAL A 143 -8.62 -6.61 -6.07
C VAL A 143 -8.52 -8.01 -5.48
N TYR A 144 -8.74 -9.01 -6.33
CA TYR A 144 -8.54 -10.42 -6.03
C TYR A 144 -7.47 -11.01 -6.94
N ASN A 145 -6.44 -11.66 -6.37
CA ASN A 145 -5.36 -12.33 -7.10
C ASN A 145 -4.70 -11.41 -8.15
N GLY A 146 -4.22 -10.23 -7.75
CA GLY A 146 -3.74 -9.23 -8.70
C GLY A 146 -2.48 -8.50 -8.30
N THR A 147 -1.92 -7.76 -9.26
CA THR A 147 -0.80 -6.85 -9.05
C THR A 147 -1.26 -5.41 -9.23
N VAL A 148 -0.95 -4.53 -8.27
CA VAL A 148 -1.30 -3.11 -8.33
C VAL A 148 -0.07 -2.26 -8.13
N THR A 149 0.25 -1.41 -9.11
CA THR A 149 1.47 -0.57 -9.08
C THR A 149 1.09 0.90 -9.33
N PRO A 150 0.56 1.62 -8.33
CA PRO A 150 0.33 3.05 -8.46
C PRO A 150 1.65 3.81 -8.49
N VAL A 151 1.85 4.70 -9.47
CA VAL A 151 3.09 5.47 -9.58
C VAL A 151 3.04 6.71 -8.68
N TYR A 152 1.99 7.53 -8.80
CA TYR A 152 1.80 8.72 -7.96
C TYR A 152 0.42 8.73 -7.31
N ASN A 153 0.39 9.01 -6.00
CA ASN A 153 -0.84 9.20 -5.22
C ASN A 153 -1.86 8.08 -5.46
N GLY A 154 -1.59 6.91 -4.87
CA GLY A 154 -2.43 5.73 -5.04
C GLY A 154 -3.23 5.39 -3.79
N THR A 155 -4.50 5.06 -3.95
CA THR A 155 -5.31 4.39 -2.94
C THR A 155 -5.73 3.01 -3.45
N VAL A 156 -5.40 1.96 -2.73
CA VAL A 156 -5.71 0.57 -3.12
C VAL A 156 -6.46 -0.11 -1.99
N THR A 157 -7.74 -0.47 -2.21
CA THR A 157 -8.59 -1.01 -1.14
C THR A 157 -9.69 -1.97 -1.59
N PRO A 158 -10.04 -3.03 -0.84
CA PRO A 158 -9.16 -4.03 -0.25
C PRO A 158 -8.42 -4.88 -1.30
N VAL A 159 -7.38 -5.58 -0.84
CA VAL A 159 -6.60 -6.55 -1.65
C VAL A 159 -6.60 -7.93 -1.00
N TYR A 160 -6.94 -8.95 -1.79
CA TYR A 160 -6.85 -10.36 -1.42
C TYR A 160 -5.87 -11.09 -2.32
N ASN A 161 -4.89 -11.79 -1.72
CA ASN A 161 -3.89 -12.59 -2.44
C ASN A 161 -3.16 -11.79 -3.54
N GLY A 162 -2.63 -10.61 -3.22
CA GLY A 162 -2.08 -9.70 -4.23
C GLY A 162 -0.72 -9.09 -3.89
N THR A 163 -0.13 -8.45 -4.89
CA THR A 163 1.08 -7.65 -4.75
C THR A 163 0.75 -6.18 -5.00
N VAL A 164 1.15 -5.29 -4.08
CA VAL A 164 0.92 -3.85 -4.21
C VAL A 164 2.23 -3.09 -4.06
N THR A 165 2.62 -2.33 -5.07
CA THR A 165 3.89 -1.59 -5.10
C THR A 165 3.64 -0.12 -5.43
N PRO A 166 3.18 0.70 -4.45
CA PRO A 166 3.08 2.14 -4.66
C PRO A 166 4.47 2.78 -4.73
N VAL A 167 4.72 3.59 -5.75
CA VAL A 167 6.02 4.26 -5.90
C VAL A 167 6.10 5.53 -5.07
N TYR A 168 5.15 6.46 -5.23
CA TYR A 168 5.08 7.70 -4.47
C TYR A 168 3.70 7.88 -3.83
N ASN A 169 3.69 8.19 -2.52
CA ASN A 169 2.49 8.52 -1.75
C ASN A 169 1.39 7.47 -1.95
N GLY A 170 1.52 6.34 -1.26
CA GLY A 170 0.57 5.23 -1.36
C GLY A 170 -0.23 5.03 -0.08
N THR A 171 -1.53 4.79 -0.21
CA THR A 171 -2.37 4.25 0.88
C THR A 171 -2.92 2.89 0.44
N VAL A 172 -2.63 1.85 1.21
CA VAL A 172 -3.05 0.48 0.88
C VAL A 172 -3.82 -0.09 2.07
N THR A 173 -5.12 -0.34 1.90
CA THR A 173 -5.99 -0.77 3.01
C THR A 173 -7.18 -1.65 2.63
N PRO A 174 -7.60 -2.63 3.45
CA PRO A 174 -6.80 -3.68 4.07
C PRO A 174 -6.15 -4.63 3.04
N VAL A 175 -5.15 -5.39 3.50
CA VAL A 175 -4.49 -6.45 2.72
C VAL A 175 -4.56 -7.79 3.43
N TYR A 176 -5.00 -8.82 2.70
CA TYR A 176 -5.04 -10.21 3.17
C TYR A 176 -4.16 -11.09 2.28
N ASN A 177 -3.23 -11.84 2.88
CA ASN A 177 -2.32 -12.75 2.18
C ASN A 177 -1.56 -12.07 1.02
N GLY A 178 -0.94 -10.91 1.27
CA GLY A 178 -0.34 -10.09 0.21
C GLY A 178 1.07 -9.62 0.49
N THR A 179 1.70 -9.08 -0.55
CA THR A 179 2.98 -8.37 -0.45
C THR A 179 2.77 -6.90 -0.76
N VAL A 180 3.24 -6.01 0.12
CA VAL A 180 3.12 -4.55 -0.05
C VAL A 180 4.49 -3.90 0.06
N THR A 181 4.94 -3.24 -1.01
CA THR A 181 6.26 -2.62 -1.08
C THR A 181 6.13 -1.15 -1.48
N PRO A 182 5.75 -0.26 -0.55
CA PRO A 182 5.73 1.17 -0.84
C PRO A 182 7.16 1.71 -0.88
N VAL A 183 7.50 2.41 -1.96
CA VAL A 183 8.87 2.94 -2.14
C VAL A 183 9.05 4.24 -1.38
N TYR A 184 8.14 5.21 -1.55
CA TYR A 184 8.25 6.52 -0.93
C TYR A 184 6.93 6.95 -0.29
N ASN A 185 6.96 7.36 0.99
CA ASN A 185 5.81 7.84 1.74
C ASN A 185 4.59 6.89 1.62
N GLY A 186 4.68 5.72 2.25
CA GLY A 186 3.61 4.71 2.21
C GLY A 186 2.85 4.63 3.52
N THR A 187 1.53 4.48 3.45
CA THR A 187 0.69 4.05 4.57
C THR A 187 0.03 2.72 4.22
N VAL A 188 0.24 1.70 5.05
CA VAL A 188 -0.30 0.35 4.82
C VAL A 188 -1.08 -0.09 6.05
N THR A 189 -2.40 -0.26 5.93
CA THR A 189 -3.26 -0.54 7.09
C THR A 189 -4.53 -1.36 6.80
N PRO A 190 -4.98 -2.26 7.67
CA PRO A 190 -4.23 -3.34 8.31
C PRO A 190 -3.70 -4.38 7.30
N VAL A 191 -2.72 -5.18 7.74
CA VAL A 191 -2.20 -6.34 6.99
C VAL A 191 -2.38 -7.63 7.79
N TYR A 192 -2.92 -8.66 7.14
CA TYR A 192 -3.06 -10.00 7.69
C TYR A 192 -2.31 -11.02 6.83
N ASN A 193 -1.45 -11.83 7.45
CA ASN A 193 -0.65 -12.87 6.77
C ASN A 193 0.13 -12.32 5.56
N GLY A 194 0.81 -11.20 5.70
CA GLY A 194 1.45 -10.51 4.59
C GLY A 194 2.89 -10.09 4.86
N THR A 195 3.57 -9.71 3.78
CA THR A 195 4.91 -9.10 3.82
C THR A 195 4.77 -7.61 3.49
N VAL A 196 5.34 -6.74 4.32
CA VAL A 196 5.35 -5.29 4.08
C VAL A 196 6.78 -4.79 4.09
N THR A 197 7.23 -4.17 2.99
CA THR A 197 8.59 -3.63 2.87
C THR A 197 8.57 -2.15 2.46
N PRO A 198 8.29 -1.23 3.39
CA PRO A 198 8.44 0.20 3.12
C PRO A 198 9.90 0.60 3.01
N VAL A 199 10.26 1.25 1.92
CA VAL A 199 11.65 1.66 1.66
C VAL A 199 11.96 2.99 2.33
N TYR A 200 11.14 4.02 2.12
CA TYR A 200 11.37 5.36 2.67
C TYR A 200 10.10 5.96 3.27
N ASN A 201 10.19 6.47 4.51
CA ASN A 201 9.10 7.15 5.21
C ASN A 201 7.79 6.33 5.21
N GLY A 202 7.87 5.07 5.61
CA GLY A 202 6.70 4.17 5.65
C GLY A 202 6.00 4.16 7.00
N THR A 203 4.68 4.12 7.00
CA THR A 203 3.86 3.80 8.18
C THR A 203 3.09 2.51 7.92
N VAL A 204 3.20 1.53 8.81
CA VAL A 204 2.48 0.26 8.71
C VAL A 204 1.71 0.01 9.99
N THR A 205 0.39 -0.07 9.93
CA THR A 205 -0.46 -0.23 11.12
C THR A 205 -1.76 -0.99 10.87
N PRO A 206 -2.21 -1.89 11.76
CA PRO A 206 -1.47 -2.98 12.41
C PRO A 206 -1.03 -4.10 11.44
N VAL A 207 -0.08 -4.93 11.89
CA VAL A 207 0.37 -6.16 11.19
C VAL A 207 0.03 -7.39 12.05
N TYR A 208 -0.65 -8.37 11.47
CA TYR A 208 -0.97 -9.65 12.08
C TYR A 208 -0.35 -10.81 11.30
N ASN A 209 0.39 -11.70 11.99
CA ASN A 209 1.02 -12.88 11.40
C ASN A 209 1.85 -12.55 10.14
N GLY A 210 2.60 -11.45 10.18
CA GLY A 210 3.26 -10.90 9.00
C GLY A 210 4.73 -10.56 9.23
N THR A 211 5.41 -10.28 8.13
CA THR A 211 6.80 -9.81 8.12
C THR A 211 6.84 -8.36 7.67
N GLY A 212 7.58 -7.53 8.40
CA GLY A 212 7.78 -6.11 8.10
C GLY A 212 9.26 -5.80 7.98
N THR A 213 9.71 -5.20 6.89
CA THR A 213 11.08 -4.69 6.76
C THR A 213 11.03 -3.21 6.47
N LEU A 214 11.52 -2.38 7.39
CA LEU A 214 11.59 -0.93 7.23
C LEU A 214 13.02 -0.55 6.86
N VAL A 215 13.24 0.01 5.68
CA VAL A 215 14.59 0.35 5.25
C VAL A 215 15.04 1.70 5.84
N TYR A 216 14.22 2.75 5.70
CA TYR A 216 14.60 4.10 6.14
C TYR A 216 13.41 4.89 6.71
N ASN A 217 13.58 5.48 7.91
CA ASN A 217 12.61 6.35 8.58
C ASN A 217 11.19 5.76 8.61
N GLY A 218 11.06 4.50 9.03
CA GLY A 218 9.78 3.79 9.07
C GLY A 218 9.14 3.77 10.46
N THR A 219 7.82 3.68 10.52
CA THR A 219 7.05 3.43 11.74
C THR A 219 6.16 2.20 11.55
N VAL A 220 6.22 1.25 12.48
CA VAL A 220 5.33 0.06 12.49
C VAL A 220 4.64 -0.03 13.84
N THR A 221 3.30 0.03 13.86
CA THR A 221 2.51 0.04 15.10
C THR A 221 1.10 -0.56 14.94
N PRO A 222 0.57 -1.36 15.88
CA PRO A 222 1.20 -2.47 16.59
C PRO A 222 1.47 -3.70 15.69
N VAL A 223 2.30 -4.63 16.17
CA VAL A 223 2.59 -5.92 15.52
C VAL A 223 2.17 -7.07 16.42
N TYR A 224 1.45 -8.04 15.86
CA TYR A 224 1.04 -9.26 16.53
C TYR A 224 1.56 -10.49 15.78
N ASN A 225 2.28 -11.38 16.48
CA ASN A 225 2.81 -12.63 15.91
C ASN A 225 3.62 -12.43 14.61
N GLY A 226 4.46 -11.40 14.56
CA GLY A 226 5.18 -11.01 13.36
C GLY A 226 6.67 -10.79 13.57
N THR A 227 7.41 -10.67 12.47
CA THR A 227 8.83 -10.30 12.49
C THR A 227 8.97 -8.89 11.91
N VAL A 228 9.68 -8.00 12.60
CA VAL A 228 9.97 -6.64 12.10
C VAL A 228 11.48 -6.38 12.09
N THR A 229 12.00 -5.94 10.94
CA THR A 229 13.39 -5.56 10.75
C THR A 229 13.47 -4.08 10.39
N PRO A 230 13.69 -3.18 11.36
CA PRO A 230 14.03 -1.79 11.06
C PRO A 230 15.54 -1.67 10.76
N VAL A 231 15.91 -1.06 9.64
CA VAL A 231 17.31 -0.95 9.18
C VAL A 231 17.94 0.40 9.55
N TYR A 232 17.23 1.50 9.35
CA TYR A 232 17.73 2.84 9.64
C TYR A 232 16.61 3.76 10.15
N ASN A 233 16.79 4.35 11.35
CA ASN A 233 15.83 5.26 11.98
C ASN A 233 14.38 4.71 12.03
N GLY A 234 14.23 3.40 12.24
CA GLY A 234 12.92 2.78 12.38
C GLY A 234 12.37 2.92 13.80
N THR A 235 11.05 3.08 13.91
CA THR A 235 10.31 3.02 15.16
C THR A 235 9.33 1.86 15.13
N VAL A 236 9.40 0.96 16.12
CA VAL A 236 8.52 -0.21 16.22
C VAL A 236 7.87 -0.26 17.60
N THR A 237 6.55 -0.06 17.68
CA THR A 237 5.83 0.02 18.97
C THR A 237 4.32 -0.31 18.86
N PRO A 238 3.70 -0.98 19.83
CA PRO A 238 4.20 -2.14 20.57
C PRO A 238 4.25 -3.41 19.69
N VAL A 239 5.12 -4.36 20.09
CA VAL A 239 5.19 -5.71 19.51
C VAL A 239 4.70 -6.74 20.52
N TYR A 240 3.74 -7.56 20.11
CA TYR A 240 3.17 -8.66 20.89
C TYR A 240 3.52 -10.01 20.25
N ASN A 241 4.19 -10.87 21.01
CA ASN A 241 4.59 -12.22 20.58
C ASN A 241 5.29 -12.23 19.20
N GLY A 242 6.16 -11.25 18.96
CA GLY A 242 6.88 -11.06 17.71
C GLY A 242 8.37 -10.80 17.94
N THR A 243 9.14 -10.85 16.87
CA THR A 243 10.60 -10.63 16.87
C THR A 243 10.93 -9.28 16.25
N VAL A 244 11.88 -8.55 16.86
CA VAL A 244 12.43 -7.31 16.29
C VAL A 244 13.93 -7.46 16.15
N THR A 245 14.43 -7.27 14.92
CA THR A 245 15.87 -7.32 14.60
C THR A 245 16.32 -5.98 14.05
N PRO A 246 16.70 -5.02 14.92
CA PRO A 246 17.11 -3.70 14.48
C PRO A 246 18.52 -3.70 13.90
N ALA A 247 18.72 -2.89 12.87
CA ALA A 247 20.02 -2.35 12.48
C ALA A 247 20.03 -0.84 12.72
N TYR A 248 21.23 -0.30 12.95
CA TYR A 248 21.63 1.13 12.96
C TYR A 248 20.56 2.17 13.37
N ASN A 249 20.76 2.85 14.52
CA ASN A 249 19.93 3.97 15.00
C ASN A 249 18.41 3.71 15.03
N SER A 250 17.98 2.49 15.39
CA SER A 250 16.56 2.13 15.50
C SER A 250 16.07 2.18 16.95
N SER A 251 14.80 2.52 17.17
CA SER A 251 14.16 2.59 18.49
C SER A 251 12.95 1.66 18.57
N TYR A 252 12.77 0.96 19.70
CA TYR A 252 11.66 0.02 19.88
C TYR A 252 11.18 -0.01 21.32
N SER A 253 9.88 -0.31 21.51
CA SER A 253 9.30 -0.56 22.83
C SER A 253 8.55 -1.90 22.83
N THR A 254 9.04 -2.85 23.61
CA THR A 254 8.41 -4.16 23.81
C THR A 254 7.55 -4.17 25.07
N SER A 255 6.27 -4.50 24.94
CA SER A 255 5.44 -4.95 26.07
C SER A 255 5.56 -6.48 26.17
N CYS A 256 6.57 -6.98 26.89
CA CYS A 256 6.78 -8.43 27.02
C CYS A 256 5.83 -9.04 28.05
N SER A 257 5.01 -9.99 27.61
CA SER A 257 4.51 -11.09 28.43
C SER A 257 5.46 -12.28 28.24
N TYR A 258 6.45 -12.39 29.12
CA TYR A 258 7.33 -13.56 29.36
C TYR A 258 8.17 -14.08 28.17
N LYS A 259 9.51 -13.88 28.27
CA LYS A 259 10.61 -14.35 27.40
C LYS A 259 10.77 -13.64 26.05
N CYS A 260 11.73 -12.71 25.98
CA CYS A 260 12.39 -12.37 24.73
C CYS A 260 13.92 -12.31 24.95
N CYS A 261 14.67 -13.08 24.15
CA CYS A 261 16.14 -13.09 24.13
C CYS A 261 16.66 -11.84 23.40
N LEU A 262 17.62 -11.14 24.00
CA LEU A 262 18.39 -10.08 23.34
C LEU A 262 19.64 -10.66 22.67
N SER A 263 19.92 -10.27 21.42
CA SER A 263 21.29 -10.31 20.84
C SER A 263 21.72 -8.92 20.37
N VAL A 264 22.62 -8.32 21.16
CA VAL A 264 23.68 -7.31 20.94
C VAL A 264 23.48 -6.09 20.02
N GLY A 265 23.79 -4.91 20.58
CA GLY A 265 24.40 -3.78 19.86
C GLY A 265 23.81 -2.38 20.14
N SER A 266 24.24 -1.72 21.21
CA SER A 266 23.94 -0.32 21.60
C SER A 266 22.70 -0.11 22.48
N LEU A 267 22.92 -0.08 23.80
CA LEU A 267 21.91 0.18 24.82
C LEU A 267 21.79 1.70 25.04
N THR A 268 20.74 2.33 24.52
CA THR A 268 20.33 3.67 24.97
C THR A 268 19.05 3.50 25.79
N LEU A 269 19.16 3.60 27.12
CA LEU A 269 18.04 3.41 28.04
C LEU A 269 17.17 4.68 28.09
N ALA A 270 16.09 4.72 27.33
CA ALA A 270 15.08 5.78 27.46
C ALA A 270 14.15 5.45 28.65
N THR A 271 14.37 6.11 29.78
CA THR A 271 13.44 6.06 30.92
C THR A 271 12.19 6.88 30.59
N ASN A 272 11.01 6.26 30.60
CA ASN A 272 9.76 7.01 30.60
C ASN A 272 8.96 6.72 31.87
N THR A 273 8.75 7.77 32.63
CA THR A 273 7.96 7.86 33.85
C THR A 273 6.47 7.76 33.53
N LYS A 274 5.78 6.73 34.03
CA LYS A 274 4.45 6.87 34.64
C LYS A 274 3.98 5.58 35.34
N GLU A 275 3.64 5.78 36.62
CA GLU A 275 2.67 5.07 37.46
C GLU A 275 2.98 3.64 37.99
N SER A 276 3.21 3.64 39.32
CA SER A 276 2.94 2.59 40.32
C SER A 276 3.23 1.13 39.97
N LYS A 277 4.52 0.77 39.85
CA LYS A 277 5.09 -0.54 40.23
C LYS A 277 6.63 -0.54 40.23
N SER A 278 7.25 0.63 40.31
CA SER A 278 8.69 0.83 40.07
C SER A 278 9.61 0.39 41.22
N PHE A 279 9.09 0.19 42.44
CA PHE A 279 9.93 -0.14 43.60
C PHE A 279 10.45 -1.58 43.60
N ASN A 280 9.64 -2.55 43.14
CA ASN A 280 10.06 -3.95 43.08
C ASN A 280 11.07 -4.22 41.95
N PHE A 281 11.00 -3.45 40.86
CA PHE A 281 11.86 -3.65 39.70
C PHE A 281 13.29 -3.15 39.93
N LEU A 282 13.45 -1.98 40.58
CA LEU A 282 14.77 -1.44 40.92
C LEU A 282 15.48 -2.30 41.97
N HIS A 283 14.75 -2.86 42.93
CA HIS A 283 15.30 -3.74 43.96
C HIS A 283 15.76 -5.10 43.38
N LEU A 284 15.00 -5.67 42.44
CA LEU A 284 15.37 -6.90 41.72
C LEU A 284 16.58 -6.71 40.80
N ILE A 285 16.68 -5.56 40.12
CA ILE A 285 17.84 -5.20 39.29
C ILE A 285 19.09 -5.01 40.17
N LEU A 286 18.97 -4.29 41.29
CA LEU A 286 20.07 -4.12 42.24
C LEU A 286 20.54 -5.46 42.83
N MET A 287 19.61 -6.39 43.14
CA MET A 287 19.97 -7.73 43.63
C MET A 287 20.65 -8.60 42.57
N GLN A 288 20.21 -8.55 41.30
CA GLN A 288 20.85 -9.30 40.22
C GLN A 288 22.24 -8.75 39.88
N ILE A 289 22.41 -7.42 39.92
CA ILE A 289 23.71 -6.77 39.81
C ILE A 289 24.62 -7.25 40.96
N PHE A 290 24.14 -7.24 42.21
CA PHE A 290 24.91 -7.72 43.36
C PHE A 290 25.33 -9.19 43.24
N HIS A 291 24.48 -10.05 42.68
CA HIS A 291 24.81 -11.45 42.44
C HIS A 291 25.83 -11.63 41.31
N HIS A 292 25.78 -10.79 40.27
CA HIS A 292 26.69 -10.88 39.15
C HIS A 292 28.11 -10.38 39.51
N PHE A 293 28.21 -9.37 40.38
CA PHE A 293 29.49 -8.81 40.85
C PHE A 293 30.24 -9.69 41.86
N LYS A 294 29.58 -10.67 42.51
CA LYS A 294 30.23 -11.65 43.38
C LYS A 294 31.19 -12.61 42.66
N ASN A 295 31.09 -12.70 41.33
CA ASN A 295 31.84 -13.66 40.51
C ASN A 295 32.95 -13.02 39.64
N LEU A 296 33.34 -11.77 39.91
CA LEU A 296 34.50 -11.14 39.26
C LEU A 296 35.81 -11.51 40.00
N PRO A 297 36.93 -11.68 39.27
CA PRO A 297 38.25 -11.86 39.89
C PRO A 297 38.59 -10.66 40.79
N LYS A 298 39.30 -10.90 41.91
CA LYS A 298 39.49 -10.01 43.08
C LYS A 298 40.22 -8.68 42.83
N THR A 299 40.40 -8.24 41.60
CA THR A 299 41.19 -7.05 41.23
C THR A 299 40.36 -5.78 41.01
N VAL A 300 39.03 -5.81 41.11
CA VAL A 300 38.19 -4.61 41.03
C VAL A 300 37.58 -4.29 42.39
N ARG A 301 37.98 -3.16 43.02
CA ARG A 301 37.27 -2.61 44.19
C ARG A 301 36.26 -1.57 43.73
N VAL A 302 34.98 -1.79 44.05
CA VAL A 302 33.91 -0.81 43.89
C VAL A 302 33.67 -0.14 45.24
N TRP A 303 33.69 1.20 45.28
CA TRP A 303 33.21 1.97 46.42
C TRP A 303 31.74 2.32 46.21
N THR A 304 30.90 2.03 47.20
CA THR A 304 29.48 2.46 47.20
C THR A 304 29.32 3.64 48.16
N ILE A 305 28.84 4.78 47.67
CA ILE A 305 28.42 5.91 48.53
C ILE A 305 26.92 5.72 48.83
N PHE A 306 26.55 5.71 50.11
CA PHE A 306 25.14 5.71 50.55
C PHE A 306 24.60 7.14 50.57
N GLY A 307 23.53 7.41 49.82
CA GLY A 307 22.65 8.55 50.06
C GLY A 307 21.52 8.11 51.01
N GLY A 308 21.49 8.63 52.22
CA GLY A 308 20.42 8.35 53.20
C GLY A 308 19.17 9.19 52.94
N ILE A 309 17.99 8.61 53.21
CA ILE A 309 16.72 9.33 53.29
C ILE A 309 16.27 9.27 54.76
N SER A 310 16.12 10.42 55.42
CA SER A 310 15.48 10.51 56.74
C SER A 310 13.99 10.80 56.57
N GLU A 311 13.12 9.99 57.16
CA GLU A 311 11.68 10.25 57.24
C GLU A 311 11.39 11.41 58.19
N ALA A 312 10.55 12.36 57.76
CA ALA A 312 9.83 13.28 58.62
C ALA A 312 8.33 13.25 58.27
N SER A 313 7.51 13.23 59.31
CA SER A 313 6.05 13.06 59.39
C SER A 313 5.18 13.97 58.48
N PRO A 314 3.86 13.67 58.35
CA PRO A 314 3.08 14.00 57.16
C PRO A 314 2.47 15.41 57.24
N SER A 315 3.14 16.41 56.65
CA SER A 315 2.46 17.58 56.10
C SER A 315 3.43 18.42 55.27
N ARG A 316 3.27 18.32 53.94
CA ARG A 316 3.98 19.06 52.87
C ARG A 316 5.47 18.72 52.71
N VAL A 317 5.81 18.08 51.59
CA VAL A 317 7.19 17.96 51.13
C VAL A 317 7.29 18.46 49.68
N THR A 318 8.03 19.55 49.50
CA THR A 318 8.64 19.96 48.23
C THR A 318 9.78 19.00 47.91
N TRP A 319 9.78 18.40 46.72
CA TRP A 319 10.87 17.55 46.26
C TRP A 319 11.96 18.39 45.59
N THR A 320 13.18 18.37 46.15
CA THR A 320 14.38 18.83 45.43
C THR A 320 15.18 17.59 45.05
N LEU A 321 15.25 17.29 43.75
CA LEU A 321 16.08 16.21 43.23
C LEU A 321 17.52 16.75 43.08
N ALA A 322 18.45 16.33 43.94
CA ALA A 322 19.87 16.52 43.70
C ALA A 322 20.37 15.34 42.83
N THR A 323 20.45 15.53 41.52
CA THR A 323 21.04 14.57 40.58
C THR A 323 22.56 14.69 40.58
N GLY A 324 23.25 13.59 40.87
CA GLY A 324 24.69 13.48 40.62
C GLY A 324 25.28 12.14 41.07
N MET A 325 25.25 11.12 40.21
CA MET A 325 26.16 9.96 40.33
C MET A 325 27.16 10.03 39.19
N LEU A 326 28.44 10.19 39.55
CA LEU A 326 29.58 10.07 38.63
C LEU A 326 30.31 8.76 39.00
N LEU A 327 30.28 7.75 38.13
CA LEU A 327 31.14 6.58 38.28
C LEU A 327 32.52 6.90 37.69
N LYS A 328 33.56 6.85 38.51
CA LYS A 328 34.95 6.79 38.04
C LYS A 328 35.45 5.36 38.14
N PHE A 329 35.98 4.84 37.04
CA PHE A 329 36.77 3.61 37.02
C PHE A 329 38.25 4.00 37.04
N GLN A 330 39.04 3.34 37.88
CA GLN A 330 40.49 3.44 37.86
C GLN A 330 41.04 2.02 37.80
N THR A 331 41.70 1.67 36.70
CA THR A 331 42.52 0.46 36.57
C THR A 331 43.86 0.71 37.25
N VAL A 332 44.24 -0.16 38.18
CA VAL A 332 45.61 -0.27 38.69
C VAL A 332 46.14 -1.58 38.10
N GLU A 333 47.30 -1.53 37.44
CA GLU A 333 48.03 -2.72 36.95
C GLU A 333 48.34 -3.70 38.09
#